data_AF-A0A645EXY6-F1
#
_entry.id   AF-A0A645EXY6-F1
#
_cell.length_a   1.000
_cell.length_b   1.000
_cell.length_c   1.000
_cell.angle_alpha   90.00
_cell.angle_beta   90.00
_cell.angle_gamma   90.00
#
_symmetry.space_group_name_H-M   'P 1'
#
loop_
_entity.id
_entity.type
_entity.pdbx_description
1 polymer ?
#
loop_
_entity_poly.entity_id
_entity_poly.type
_entity_poly.pdbx_seq_one_letter_code
_entity_poly.pdbx_strand_id
1 'polypeptide(L)'
;MGLCGAISTVTRDFDLRSRCLLVPEGPAEWEIIENDGSSTPFDLSFEDACELTKHSIEEAKGKGLPWHDEGVMLTPNSQLVKLVTRSQMLRMESVEENTGE
;
A
#
# COMPACT_ATOMS: atom_id res chain seq x y z
N MET A 1 0.11 11.17 5.12
CA MET A 1 -0.18 9.81 4.58
C MET A 1 0.82 8.74 5.01
N GLY A 2 2.08 9.07 5.36
CA GLY A 2 3.09 8.08 5.74
C GLY A 2 2.69 7.20 6.94
N LEU A 3 2.17 7.79 8.03
CA LEU A 3 1.79 7.05 9.24
C LEU A 3 0.66 6.04 8.99
N CYS A 4 -0.44 6.47 8.36
CA CYS A 4 -1.54 5.56 7.99
C CYS A 4 -1.06 4.42 7.09
N GLY A 5 -0.20 4.70 6.10
CA GLY A 5 0.38 3.66 5.25
C GLY A 5 1.26 2.67 6.03
N ALA A 6 2.06 3.16 6.97
CA ALA A 6 2.92 2.33 7.80
C ALA A 6 2.10 1.39 8.69
N ILE A 7 1.06 1.91 9.36
CA ILE A 7 0.12 1.11 10.17
C ILE A 7 -0.61 0.10 9.30
N SER A 8 -1.11 0.51 8.13
CA SER A 8 -1.79 -0.39 7.18
C SER A 8 -0.93 -1.59 6.80
N THR A 9 0.37 -1.36 6.59
CA THR A 9 1.31 -2.41 6.16
C THR A 9 1.57 -3.39 7.29
N VAL A 10 1.74 -2.90 8.52
CA VAL A 10 1.90 -3.74 9.71
C VAL A 10 0.65 -4.60 9.95
N THR A 11 -0.55 -4.03 9.80
CA THR A 11 -1.81 -4.74 10.08
C THR A 11 -2.21 -5.73 8.97
N ARG A 12 -1.76 -5.53 7.72
CA ARG A 12 -2.23 -6.29 6.54
C ARG A 12 -1.13 -7.12 5.87
N ASP A 13 -0.09 -7.46 6.62
CA ASP A 13 1.12 -8.15 6.18
C ASP A 13 2.00 -7.34 5.20
N PHE A 14 3.31 -7.53 5.32
CA PHE A 14 4.29 -6.92 4.44
C PHE A 14 4.42 -7.76 3.16
N ASP A 15 3.61 -7.46 2.14
CA ASP A 15 3.77 -8.06 0.81
C ASP A 15 4.83 -7.30 0.00
N LEU A 16 6.02 -7.91 -0.10
CA LEU A 16 7.10 -7.38 -0.93
C LEU A 16 6.87 -7.76 -2.39
N ARG A 17 7.29 -6.87 -3.31
CA ARG A 17 7.17 -7.00 -4.78
C ARG A 17 7.75 -8.31 -5.39
N SER A 18 8.41 -9.15 -4.60
CA SER A 18 8.96 -10.45 -4.96
C SER A 18 8.10 -11.66 -4.54
N ARG A 19 6.86 -11.45 -4.08
CA ARG A 19 6.01 -12.50 -3.46
C ARG A 19 6.65 -13.05 -2.17
N CYS A 20 7.33 -12.18 -1.43
CA CYS A 20 7.85 -12.50 -0.12
C CYS A 20 6.97 -11.81 0.91
N LEU A 21 6.33 -12.60 1.78
CA LEU A 21 5.61 -12.09 2.94
C LEU A 21 6.59 -11.97 4.09
N LEU A 22 6.71 -10.80 4.71
CA LEU A 22 7.38 -10.71 6.02
C LEU A 22 6.33 -10.92 7.10
N VAL A 23 6.48 -12.01 7.84
CA VAL A 23 5.68 -12.31 9.02
C VAL A 23 6.41 -11.76 10.23
N PRO A 24 5.82 -10.82 10.99
CA PRO A 24 6.46 -10.27 12.16
C PRO A 24 6.57 -11.32 13.28
N GLU A 25 7.72 -11.36 13.97
CA GLU A 25 7.96 -12.27 15.09
C GLU A 25 7.27 -11.81 16.40
N GLY A 26 6.80 -10.57 16.44
CA GLY A 26 6.13 -9.95 17.58
C GLY A 26 5.30 -8.74 17.18
N PRO A 27 4.59 -8.11 18.13
CA PRO A 27 3.82 -6.90 17.85
C PRO A 27 4.74 -5.76 17.41
N ALA A 28 4.27 -4.93 16.48
CA ALA A 28 4.97 -3.70 16.13
C ALA A 28 4.67 -2.63 17.19
N GLU A 29 5.71 -2.10 17.81
CA GLU A 29 5.62 -1.01 18.78
C GLU A 29 6.04 0.30 18.12
N TRP A 30 5.35 1.38 18.47
CA TRP A 30 5.65 2.72 17.97
C TRP A 30 6.09 3.61 19.12
N GLU A 31 6.99 4.53 18.81
CA GLU A 31 7.44 5.55 19.75
C GLU A 31 7.49 6.91 19.07
N ILE A 32 7.12 7.95 19.81
CA ILE A 32 7.35 9.34 19.42
C ILE A 32 8.72 9.72 19.96
N ILE A 33 9.60 10.19 19.07
CA ILE A 33 10.92 10.68 19.43
C ILE A 33 10.85 12.20 19.60
N GLU A 34 11.16 12.66 20.80
CA GLU A 34 11.18 14.08 21.15
C GLU A 34 12.48 14.75 20.70
N ASN A 35 12.49 16.09 20.68
CA ASN A 35 13.65 16.86 20.23
C ASN A 35 14.88 16.76 21.16
N ASP A 36 14.69 16.30 22.39
CA ASP A 36 15.73 16.10 23.40
C ASP A 36 16.30 14.67 23.36
N GLY A 37 15.79 13.82 22.47
CA GLY A 37 16.20 12.44 22.31
C GLY A 37 15.49 11.47 23.26
N SER A 38 14.54 11.92 24.08
CA SER A 38 13.64 11.03 24.79
C SER A 38 12.61 10.40 23.84
N SER A 39 12.08 9.23 24.21
CA SER A 39 11.00 8.57 23.48
C SER A 39 9.84 8.22 24.40
N THR A 40 8.63 8.27 23.84
CA THR A 40 7.42 7.83 24.53
C THR A 40 6.68 6.79 23.70
N PRO A 41 6.21 5.69 24.32
CA PRO A 41 5.36 4.73 23.63
C PRO A 41 4.13 5.39 23.02
N PHE A 42 3.78 4.95 21.82
CA PHE A 42 2.63 5.42 21.07
C PHE A 42 1.90 4.21 20.50
N ASP A 43 0.58 4.24 20.57
CA ASP A 43 -0.28 3.22 19.97
C ASP A 43 -1.30 3.92 19.08
N LEU A 44 -1.56 3.32 17.92
CA LEU A 44 -2.51 3.87 16.96
C LEU A 44 -3.13 2.73 16.15
N SER A 45 -4.44 2.60 16.25
CA SER A 45 -5.19 1.62 15.47
C SER A 45 -5.24 2.01 13.99
N PHE A 46 -5.55 1.04 13.13
CA PHE A 46 -5.72 1.28 11.70
C PHE A 46 -6.89 2.24 11.43
N GLU A 47 -7.98 2.10 12.17
CA GLU A 47 -9.16 2.95 12.11
C GLU A 47 -8.84 4.39 12.50
N ASP A 48 -8.16 4.59 13.64
CA ASP A 48 -7.76 5.91 14.11
C ASP A 48 -6.78 6.58 13.14
N ALA A 49 -5.84 5.82 12.57
CA ALA A 49 -4.92 6.33 11.56
C ALA A 49 -5.64 6.79 10.28
N CYS A 50 -6.69 6.07 9.89
CA CYS A 50 -7.55 6.44 8.77
C CYS A 50 -8.34 7.71 9.07
N GLU A 51 -8.94 7.82 10.26
CA GLU A 51 -9.68 9.01 10.70
C GLU A 51 -8.78 10.24 10.80
N LEU A 52 -7.61 10.10 11.43
CA LEU A 52 -6.61 11.16 11.53
C LEU A 52 -6.19 11.67 10.16
N THR A 53 -6.02 10.76 9.19
CA THR A 53 -5.70 11.13 7.81
C THR A 53 -6.84 11.88 7.14
N LYS A 54 -8.10 11.44 7.31
CA LYS A 54 -9.28 12.13 6.77
C LYS A 54 -9.42 13.54 7.34
N HIS A 55 -9.31 13.69 8.66
CA HIS A 55 -9.38 14.98 9.33
C HIS A 55 -8.29 15.94 8.82
N SER A 56 -7.05 15.45 8.68
CA SER A 56 -5.94 16.24 8.15
C SER A 56 -6.20 16.72 6.71
N ILE A 57 -6.84 15.89 5.89
CA ILE A 57 -7.22 16.23 4.51
C ILE A 57 -8.32 17.30 4.51
N GLU A 58 -9.33 17.17 5.36
CA GLU A 58 -10.42 18.15 5.49
C GLU A 58 -9.90 19.52 5.93
N GLU A 59 -9.01 19.57 6.91
CA GLU A 59 -8.37 20.82 7.32
C GLU A 59 -7.52 21.44 6.20
N ALA A 60 -6.77 20.63 5.46
CA ALA A 60 -5.95 21.10 4.35
C ALA A 60 -6.84 21.73 3.25
N LYS A 61 -7.94 21.08 2.90
CA LYS A 61 -8.95 21.61 1.97
C LYS A 61 -9.59 22.89 2.49
N GLY A 62 -9.93 22.93 3.78
CA GLY A 62 -10.48 24.13 4.44
C GLY A 62 -9.54 25.34 4.38
N LYS A 63 -8.23 25.10 4.32
CA LYS A 63 -7.19 26.13 4.11
C LYS A 63 -6.93 26.46 2.63
N GLY A 64 -7.70 25.90 1.70
CA GLY A 64 -7.57 26.13 0.26
C GLY A 64 -6.42 25.40 -0.41
N LEU A 65 -5.84 24.38 0.24
CA LEU A 65 -4.83 23.55 -0.40
C LEU A 65 -5.47 22.65 -1.47
N PRO A 66 -4.87 22.53 -2.67
CA PRO A 66 -5.41 21.67 -3.72
C PRO A 66 -5.34 20.21 -3.27
N TRP A 67 -6.48 19.53 -3.36
CA TRP A 67 -6.60 18.10 -3.07
C TRP A 67 -7.39 17.42 -4.18
N HIS A 68 -6.84 16.35 -4.77
CA HIS A 68 -7.52 15.56 -5.79
C HIS A 68 -8.30 14.43 -5.12
N ASP A 69 -9.62 14.61 -5.03
CA ASP A 69 -10.54 13.59 -4.47
C ASP A 69 -10.79 12.42 -5.42
N GLU A 70 -10.74 12.68 -6.72
CA GLU A 70 -10.90 11.65 -7.72
C GLU A 70 -9.59 10.87 -7.87
N GLY A 71 -9.69 9.54 -7.81
CA GLY A 71 -8.56 8.66 -8.08
C GLY A 71 -8.01 8.89 -9.49
N VAL A 72 -6.69 8.86 -9.63
CA VAL A 72 -6.06 9.03 -10.95
C VAL A 72 -6.34 7.79 -11.80
N MET A 73 -7.23 7.93 -12.78
CA MET A 73 -7.49 6.86 -13.74
C MET A 73 -6.36 6.79 -14.76
N LEU A 74 -5.49 5.80 -14.62
CA LEU A 74 -4.40 5.56 -15.57
C LEU A 74 -4.94 4.82 -16.80
N THR A 75 -4.74 5.40 -17.98
CA THR A 75 -5.03 4.73 -19.25
C THR A 75 -3.80 3.93 -19.70
N PRO A 76 -3.89 2.60 -19.85
CA PRO A 76 -2.76 1.79 -20.26
C PRO A 76 -2.37 2.08 -21.71
N ASN A 77 -1.07 2.08 -22.00
CA ASN A 77 -0.56 2.18 -23.36
C ASN A 77 -0.99 0.96 -24.19
N SER A 78 -1.44 1.17 -25.44
CA SER A 78 -1.86 0.10 -26.35
C SER A 78 -0.79 -0.97 -26.59
N GLN A 79 0.50 -0.62 -26.55
CA GLN A 79 1.60 -1.58 -26.65
C GLN A 79 1.71 -2.46 -25.39
N LEU A 80 1.51 -1.88 -24.21
CA LEU A 80 1.53 -2.61 -22.94
C LEU A 80 0.38 -3.62 -22.90
N VAL A 81 -0.81 -3.24 -23.37
CA VAL A 81 -1.96 -4.16 -23.47
C VAL A 81 -1.61 -5.35 -24.35
N LYS A 82 -1.10 -5.13 -25.56
CA LYS A 82 -0.69 -6.22 -26.48
C LYS A 82 0.34 -7.15 -25.86
N LEU A 83 1.34 -6.60 -25.17
CA LEU A 83 2.38 -7.39 -24.50
C LEU A 83 1.81 -8.27 -23.39
N VAL A 84 0.97 -7.70 -22.52
CA VAL A 84 0.34 -8.44 -21.41
C VAL A 84 -0.58 -9.54 -21.95
N THR A 85 -1.42 -9.24 -22.95
CA THR A 85 -2.29 -10.25 -23.57
C THR A 85 -1.47 -11.40 -24.16
N ARG A 86 -0.40 -11.10 -24.90
CA ARG A 86 0.49 -12.13 -25.46
C ARG A 86 1.16 -12.98 -24.38
N SER A 87 1.65 -12.36 -23.31
CA SER A 87 2.24 -13.09 -22.18
C SER A 87 1.26 -14.05 -21.49
N GLN A 88 -0.02 -13.67 -21.41
CA GLN A 88 -1.06 -14.54 -20.86
C GLN A 88 -1.36 -15.73 -21.78
N MET A 89 -1.49 -15.52 -23.09
CA MET A 89 -1.71 -16.61 -24.06
C MET A 89 -0.60 -17.66 -23.99
N LEU A 90 0.67 -17.22 -23.99
CA LEU A 90 1.82 -18.12 -23.94
C LEU A 90 1.86 -18.94 -22.64
N ARG A 91 1.45 -18.36 -21.50
CA ARG A 91 1.35 -19.11 -20.24
C ARG A 91 0.28 -20.19 -20.30
N MET A 92 -0.85 -19.93 -20.96
CA MET A 92 -1.93 -20.92 -21.11
C MET A 92 -1.51 -22.08 -22.01
N GLU A 93 -0.87 -21.79 -23.15
CA GLU A 93 -0.35 -22.80 -24.09
C GLU A 93 0.69 -23.71 -23.42
N SER A 94 1.59 -23.15 -22.59
CA SER A 94 2.58 -23.94 -21.84
C SER A 94 2.00 -24.86 -20.76
N VAL A 95 0.76 -24.63 -20.31
CA VAL A 95 0.08 -25.49 -19.33
C VAL A 95 -0.62 -26.66 -20.02
N GLU A 96 -1.16 -26.43 -21.23
CA GLU A 96 -1.80 -27.47 -22.03
C GLU A 96 -0.79 -28.50 -22.57
N GLU A 97 0.41 -28.08 -22.96
CA GLU A 97 1.49 -29.01 -23.37
C GLU A 97 1.99 -29.89 -22.21
N ASN A 98 1.90 -29.43 -20.96
CA ASN A 98 2.46 -30.12 -19.79
C ASN A 98 1.43 -31.01 -19.04
N THR A 99 0.17 -31.00 -19.46
CA THR A 99 -0.92 -31.83 -18.88
C THR A 99 -1.30 -33.01 -19.81
N GLY A 100 -0.62 -33.14 -20.95
CA GLY A 100 -0.90 -34.12 -22.00
C GLY A 100 -0.01 -35.37 -22.03
N GLU A 101 0.83 -35.61 -21.02
CA GLU A 101 1.59 -36.86 -20.83
C GLU A 101 0.96 -37.79 -19.77
#